data_AF-K2D0V2-F1
#
_entry.id   AF-K2D0V2-F1
#
_cell.length_a   1.000
_cell.length_b   1.000
_cell.length_c   1.000
_cell.angle_alpha   90.00
_cell.angle_beta   90.00
_cell.angle_gamma   90.00
#
_symmetry.space_group_name_H-M   'P 1'
#
loop_
_entity.id
_entity.type
_entity.pdbx_description
1 polymer ?
#
loop_
_entity_poly.entity_id
_entity_poly.type
_entity_poly.pdbx_seq_one_letter_code
_entity_poly.pdbx_strand_id
1 'polypeptide(L)' 'MEKLSISDWKKKLKMLEEEDLPKAMARVGESASTGDWNENAEFEDAERQLEVIRQRINDIRSLIKSLEAKKKK' A
#
# COMPACT_ATOMS: atom_id res chain seq x y z
N MET A 1 2.68 -3.22 23.95
CA MET A 1 2.68 -2.72 22.55
C MET A 1 3.84 -1.74 22.43
N GLU A 2 4.91 -2.10 21.73
CA GLU A 2 5.98 -1.16 21.43
C GLU A 2 5.41 0.01 20.61
N LYS A 3 5.64 1.25 21.08
CA LYS A 3 5.27 2.44 20.33
C LYS A 3 6.27 2.62 19.19
N LEU A 4 5.86 2.24 17.98
CA LEU A 4 6.61 2.53 16.76
C LEU A 4 6.88 4.04 16.65
N SER A 5 8.13 4.41 16.41
CA SER A 5 8.52 5.80 16.23
C SER A 5 8.08 6.35 14.86
N ILE A 6 8.05 7.68 14.70
CA ILE A 6 7.80 8.31 13.38
C ILE A 6 8.80 7.79 12.33
N SER A 7 10.05 7.53 12.73
CA SER A 7 11.07 6.92 11.88
C SER A 7 10.62 5.56 11.34
N ASP A 8 10.05 4.72 12.21
CA ASP A 8 9.64 3.37 11.84
C ASP A 8 8.43 3.39 10.92
N TRP A 9 7.49 4.32 11.15
CA TRP A 9 6.38 4.55 10.24
C TRP A 9 6.84 5.05 8.87
N LYS A 10 7.84 5.94 8.81
CA LYS A 10 8.44 6.39 7.54
C LYS A 10 9.14 5.26 6.80
N LYS A 11 9.88 4.39 7.50
CA LYS A 11 10.49 3.20 6.90
C LYS A 11 9.42 2.25 6.35
N LYS A 12 8.36 2.00 7.12
CA LYS A 12 7.25 1.14 6.70
C LYS A 12 6.50 1.71 5.50
N LEU A 13 6.29 3.02 5.47
CA LEU A 13 5.73 3.72 4.32
C LEU A 13 6.61 3.53 3.07
N LYS A 14 7.92 3.73 3.22
CA LYS A 14 8.88 3.55 2.14
C LYS A 14 8.88 2.12 1.58
N MET A 15 8.84 1.10 2.44
CA MET A 15 8.71 -0.30 2.01
C MET A 15 7.42 -0.55 1.22
N LEU A 16 6.29 -0.04 1.70
CA LEU A 16 5.01 -0.18 1.00
C LEU A 16 5.03 0.49 -0.37
N GLU A 17 5.68 1.66 -0.49
CA GLU A 17 5.75 2.44 -1.73
C GLU A 17 6.77 1.89 -2.74
N GLU A 18 7.93 1.40 -2.28
CA GLU A 18 9.02 0.97 -3.15
C GLU A 18 9.00 -0.53 -3.46
N GLU A 19 8.39 -1.36 -2.61
CA GLU A 19 8.34 -2.81 -2.81
C GLU A 19 6.93 -3.33 -3.06
N ASP A 20 6.02 -3.12 -2.10
CA ASP A 20 4.72 -3.80 -2.13
C ASP A 20 3.80 -3.23 -3.21
N LEU A 21 3.79 -1.91 -3.39
CA LEU A 21 2.98 -1.24 -4.41
C LEU A 21 3.41 -1.63 -5.84
N PRO A 22 4.71 -1.58 -6.22
CA PRO A 22 5.14 -2.06 -7.53
C PRO A 22 4.84 -3.54 -7.77
N LYS A 23 5.02 -4.41 -6.77
CA LYS A 23 4.71 -5.84 -6.88
C LYS A 23 3.22 -6.07 -7.13
N ALA A 24 2.34 -5.36 -6.41
CA ALA A 24 0.90 -5.45 -6.62
C ALA A 24 0.47 -4.92 -7.99
N MET A 25 1.07 -3.81 -8.46
CA MET A 25 0.82 -3.29 -9.80
C MET A 25 1.28 -4.26 -10.90
N ALA A 26 2.42 -4.91 -10.72
CA ALA A 26 2.91 -5.94 -11.64
C ALA A 26 1.93 -7.12 -11.72
N ARG A 27 1.43 -7.60 -10.58
CA ARG A 27 0.44 -8.69 -10.52
C ARG A 27 -0.88 -8.33 -11.23
N VAL A 28 -1.34 -7.09 -11.11
CA VAL A 28 -2.50 -6.58 -11.87
C VAL A 28 -2.20 -6.59 -13.38
N GLY A 29 -1.01 -6.14 -13.79
CA GLY A 29 -0.60 -6.16 -15.21
C GLY A 29 -0.45 -7.56 -15.80
N GLU A 30 0.05 -8.52 -15.01
CA GLU A 30 0.20 -9.92 -15.41
C GLU A 30 -1.15 -10.64 -15.55
N SER A 31 -2.05 -10.45 -14.58
CA SER A 31 -3.42 -11.01 -14.61
C SER A 31 -4.28 -10.40 -15.74
N ALA A 32 -4.08 -9.12 -16.04
CA ALA A 32 -4.64 -8.46 -17.21
C ALA A 32 -4.18 -9.09 -18.55
N SER A 33 -2.96 -9.60 -18.61
CA SER A 33 -2.36 -10.11 -19.85
C SER A 33 -2.72 -11.56 -20.18
N THR A 34 -3.37 -12.29 -19.27
CA THR A 34 -3.47 -13.75 -19.32
C THR A 34 -4.85 -14.33 -19.70
N GLY A 35 -5.92 -13.54 -19.84
CA GLY A 35 -7.22 -14.07 -20.28
C GLY A 35 -8.39 -13.11 -20.12
N ASP A 36 -9.55 -13.48 -20.68
CA ASP A 36 -10.79 -12.69 -20.76
C ASP A 36 -11.05 -11.85 -19.49
N TRP A 37 -10.86 -10.54 -19.64
CA TRP A 37 -10.83 -9.54 -18.56
C TRP A 37 -12.12 -9.48 -17.72
N ASN A 38 -13.20 -10.08 -18.22
CA ASN A 38 -14.55 -9.91 -17.71
C ASN A 38 -14.98 -10.98 -16.69
N GLU A 39 -14.22 -12.07 -16.54
CA GLU A 39 -14.46 -13.14 -15.54
C GLU A 39 -13.18 -13.60 -14.82
N ASN A 40 -12.09 -12.83 -14.95
CA ASN A 40 -10.81 -13.21 -14.37
C ASN A 40 -10.77 -12.86 -12.88
N ALA A 41 -11.18 -13.83 -12.05
CA ALA A 41 -11.10 -13.74 -10.59
C ALA A 41 -9.70 -13.38 -10.07
N GLU A 42 -8.64 -13.72 -10.82
CA GLU A 42 -7.26 -13.36 -10.45
C GLU A 42 -6.97 -11.87 -10.67
N PHE A 43 -7.57 -11.26 -11.69
CA PHE A 43 -7.46 -9.82 -11.94
C PHE A 43 -8.20 -9.02 -10.86
N GLU A 44 -9.44 -9.40 -10.55
CA GLU A 44 -10.21 -8.74 -9.47
C GLU A 44 -9.52 -8.86 -8.11
N ASP A 45 -8.96 -10.04 -7.78
CA ASP A 45 -8.20 -10.24 -6.55
C ASP A 45 -6.93 -9.37 -6.52
N ALA A 46 -6.21 -9.28 -7.64
CA ALA A 46 -5.04 -8.43 -7.77
C ALA A 46 -5.38 -6.93 -7.62
N GLU A 47 -6.48 -6.46 -8.22
CA GLU A 47 -6.94 -5.08 -8.08
C GLU A 47 -7.35 -4.75 -6.64
N ARG A 48 -8.08 -5.66 -5.97
CA ARG A 48 -8.43 -5.50 -4.55
C ARG A 48 -7.19 -5.41 -3.67
N GLN A 49 -6.20 -6.27 -3.91
CA GLN A 49 -4.93 -6.22 -3.16
C GLN A 49 -4.18 -4.89 -3.40
N LEU A 50 -4.16 -4.41 -4.64
CA LEU A 50 -3.58 -3.11 -4.97
C LEU A 50 -4.29 -1.96 -4.24
N GLU A 51 -5.62 -1.99 -4.18
CA GLU A 51 -6.41 -0.98 -3.46
C GLU A 51 -6.12 -1.00 -1.95
N VAL A 52 -6.05 -2.19 -1.34
CA VAL A 52 -5.70 -2.35 0.08
C VAL A 52 -4.32 -1.75 0.39
N ILE A 53 -3.33 -1.98 -0.48
CA ILE A 53 -1.98 -1.41 -0.31
C ILE A 53 -2.02 0.12 -0.41
N ARG A 54 -2.74 0.66 -1.40
CA ARG A 54 -2.92 2.12 -1.56
C ARG A 54 -3.59 2.75 -0.35
N GLN A 55 -4.64 2.12 0.17
CA GLN A 55 -5.31 2.61 1.38
C GLN A 55 -4.36 2.60 2.58
N ARG A 56 -3.58 1.54 2.75
CA ARG A 56 -2.62 1.41 3.84
C ARG A 56 -1.51 2.47 3.77
N ILE A 57 -1.04 2.80 2.57
CA ILE A 57 -0.10 3.91 2.32
C ILE A 57 -0.72 5.23 2.79
N ASN A 58 -1.97 5.50 2.41
CA ASN A 58 -2.67 6.74 2.80
C ASN A 58 -2.88 6.84 4.31
N ASP A 59 -3.24 5.74 4.97
CA ASP A 59 -3.41 5.69 6.42
C ASP A 59 -2.10 5.98 7.15
N ILE A 60 -0.99 5.38 6.70
CA ILE A 60 0.33 5.60 7.30
C ILE A 60 0.82 7.02 7.05
N ARG A 61 0.60 7.58 5.85
CA ARG A 61 0.90 9.00 5.56
C ARG A 61 0.14 9.95 6.49
N SER A 62 -1.15 9.68 6.68
CA SER A 62 -2.02 10.47 7.57
C SER A 62 -1.61 10.35 9.03
N LEU A 63 -1.18 9.17 9.46
CA LEU A 63 -0.64 8.92 10.79
C LEU A 63 0.66 9.68 11.02
N ILE A 64 1.62 9.60 10.08
CA ILE A 64 2.89 10.34 10.15
C ILE A 64 2.63 11.84 10.28
N LYS A 65 1.79 12.41 9.41
CA LYS A 65 1.43 13.83 9.46
C LYS A 65 0.82 14.23 10.80
N SER A 66 -0.06 13.39 11.35
CA SER A 66 -0.69 13.61 12.66
C SER A 66 0.32 13.54 13.81
N LEU A 67 1.27 12.61 13.77
CA LEU A 67 2.33 12.48 14.77
C LEU A 67 3.31 13.66 14.71
N GLU A 68 3.67 14.13 13.52
CA GLU A 68 4.52 15.31 13.32
C GLU A 68 3.84 16.59 13.82
N ALA A 69 2.53 16.75 13.58
CA ALA A 69 1.77 17.89 14.09
C ALA A 69 1.69 17.89 15.63
N LYS A 70 1.52 16.72 16.25
CA LYS A 70 1.52 16.58 17.72
C LYS A 70 2.88 16.90 18.35
N LYS A 71 4.00 16.65 17.65
CA LYS A 71 5.35 16.96 18.14
C LYS A 71 5.70 18.45 18.09
N LYS A 72 4.97 19.25 17.31
CA LYS A 72 5.16 20.70 17.17
C LYS A 72 4.34 21.54 18.17
N LYS A 73 3.41 20.92 18.90
CA LYS A 73 2.67 21.54 20.01
C LYS A 73 3.35 21.20 21.32
#